data_AF-C6J035-F1
#
_entry.id   AF-C6J035-F1
#
_cell.length_a   1.000
_cell.length_b   1.000
_cell.length_c   1.000
_cell.angle_alpha   90.00
_cell.angle_beta   90.00
_cell.angle_gamma   90.00
#
_symmetry.space_group_name_H-M   'P 1'
#
loop_
_entity.id
_entity.type
_entity.pdbx_description
1 polymer ?
#
loop_
_entity_poly.entity_id
_entity_poly.type
_entity_poly.pdbx_seq_one_letter_code
_entity_poly.pdbx_strand_id
1 'polypeptide(L)'
;SVNITGLRKIDGTPAEISYQTHFFKIDPSRTNELQNLSTQTKEISIKQNGQAELPTVIASYSNGLRFTVESNYKLTTSSDLIQINGNIIKGIKPGRAELLFEYEGQQLKLTVNISGRSNFSDVDSHWASSAIAWAIDREIASGYKDGTFKPNNPITEAEFFAMLFKLYSNSSMVQSMKKSAGTAYYDRGAWSDEYYRFAGTLNLDVDDSIKDIKLRNQPITRLQVARIVAGLGGRNYSDDDSIRYLFNMGYTSGKTSATVEGYAGDDKLTRAEAIVFLKNLYELGYDIWPKPLSPTPFSENEKNGGFPDNTVRAIYSLDHSLFIKGTFPEVAGKTFSVHINGPSPLSKRLMTRSVTADDYGNFSLTITGLEEP
;
A
#
# COMPACT_ATOMS: atom_id res chain seq x y z
N SER A 1 0.56 -10.33 22.70
CA SER A 1 1.04 -8.93 22.81
C SER A 1 1.40 -8.44 21.41
N VAL A 2 0.97 -7.22 21.06
CA VAL A 2 1.20 -6.65 19.71
C VAL A 2 2.55 -5.91 19.70
N ASN A 3 3.43 -6.30 18.77
CA ASN A 3 4.74 -5.67 18.56
C ASN A 3 4.70 -4.80 17.29
N ILE A 4 5.07 -3.52 17.44
CA ILE A 4 5.18 -2.51 16.37
C ILE A 4 6.62 -1.94 16.39
N THR A 5 7.05 -1.19 15.38
CA THR A 5 8.45 -0.75 15.16
C THR A 5 8.52 0.76 14.75
N GLY A 6 9.40 1.59 15.38
CA GLY A 6 9.30 3.09 15.44
C GLY A 6 10.53 3.99 15.86
N LEU A 7 10.75 4.36 17.14
CA LEU A 7 11.64 5.46 17.64
C LEU A 7 12.64 5.14 18.83
N ARG A 8 12.56 5.82 20.01
CA ARG A 8 13.56 5.84 21.14
C ARG A 8 12.94 5.95 22.61
N LYS A 9 13.69 5.69 23.72
CA LYS A 9 13.40 6.10 25.15
C LYS A 9 14.69 6.25 26.01
N ILE A 10 14.65 6.89 27.19
CA ILE A 10 15.81 7.62 27.79
C ILE A 10 16.61 6.91 28.94
N ASP A 11 16.02 6.10 29.82
CA ASP A 11 16.47 5.91 31.23
C ASP A 11 17.39 4.70 31.55
N GLY A 12 17.95 4.03 30.55
CA GLY A 12 19.22 3.27 30.70
C GLY A 12 19.22 1.84 31.28
N THR A 13 18.20 1.35 32.00
CA THR A 13 18.26 0.03 32.68
C THR A 13 18.14 -1.23 31.76
N PRO A 14 18.62 -2.44 32.17
CA PRO A 14 18.73 -3.62 31.31
C PRO A 14 17.74 -4.78 31.58
N ALA A 15 17.47 -5.61 30.57
CA ALA A 15 16.80 -6.93 30.65
C ALA A 15 17.09 -7.78 29.38
N GLU A 16 16.85 -9.10 29.42
CA GLU A 16 17.36 -10.08 28.44
C GLU A 16 16.39 -10.51 27.29
N ILE A 17 16.68 -11.64 26.61
CA ILE A 17 16.75 -11.79 25.14
C ILE A 17 15.67 -12.78 24.62
N SER A 18 15.00 -12.59 23.47
CA SER A 18 15.44 -13.03 22.11
C SER A 18 14.34 -12.75 21.05
N TYR A 19 14.59 -12.68 19.72
CA TYR A 19 15.75 -13.06 18.89
C TYR A 19 16.04 -12.11 17.70
N GLN A 20 17.32 -12.09 17.28
CA GLN A 20 17.89 -11.69 15.98
C GLN A 20 17.85 -10.23 15.47
N THR A 21 18.81 -9.43 15.95
CA THR A 21 19.88 -8.72 15.17
C THR A 21 20.95 -8.29 16.22
N HIS A 22 22.27 -8.03 16.02
CA HIS A 22 23.17 -7.50 14.96
C HIS A 22 23.56 -6.00 15.10
N PHE A 23 23.95 -5.59 16.33
CA PHE A 23 24.21 -4.20 16.80
C PHE A 23 25.21 -3.35 15.98
N PHE A 24 25.12 -2.03 16.14
CA PHE A 24 26.19 -1.06 15.79
C PHE A 24 26.77 -0.40 17.05
N LYS A 25 28.00 0.11 16.95
CA LYS A 25 28.78 0.67 18.06
C LYS A 25 29.28 2.07 17.69
N ILE A 26 28.89 3.08 18.48
CA ILE A 26 29.46 4.44 18.37
C ILE A 26 30.91 4.38 18.86
N ASP A 27 31.83 4.89 18.05
CA ASP A 27 33.27 4.84 18.26
C ASP A 27 33.82 6.28 18.35
N PRO A 28 34.08 6.81 19.55
CA PRO A 28 34.49 8.21 19.74
C PRO A 28 35.92 8.50 19.28
N SER A 29 36.64 7.51 18.71
CA SER A 29 37.96 7.71 18.09
C SER A 29 37.90 8.07 16.60
N ARG A 30 36.70 8.06 15.99
CA ARG A 30 36.51 8.29 14.54
C ARG A 30 36.19 9.74 14.20
N THR A 31 36.64 10.16 13.01
CA THR A 31 36.26 11.41 12.35
C THR A 31 34.75 11.46 12.07
N ASN A 32 34.17 12.66 12.05
CA ASN A 32 32.77 12.88 11.64
C ASN A 32 32.68 12.95 10.11
N GLU A 33 32.58 11.81 9.44
CA GLU A 33 32.49 11.72 7.97
C GLU A 33 31.14 11.14 7.52
N LEU A 34 30.49 11.78 6.56
CA LEU A 34 29.17 11.35 6.07
C LEU A 34 29.30 10.07 5.23
N GLN A 35 28.65 8.99 5.69
CA GLN A 35 28.69 7.67 5.06
C GLN A 35 27.56 7.45 4.05
N ASN A 36 26.35 7.96 4.33
CA ASN A 36 25.22 7.84 3.40
C ASN A 36 24.09 8.84 3.69
N LEU A 37 23.23 9.01 2.68
CA LEU A 37 21.95 9.70 2.72
C LEU A 37 20.82 8.69 2.49
N SER A 38 19.68 8.86 3.17
CA SER A 38 18.53 7.95 3.08
C SER A 38 17.20 8.67 3.22
N THR A 39 16.11 8.09 2.73
CA THR A 39 14.74 8.60 2.90
C THR A 39 13.76 7.41 2.93
N GLN A 40 12.57 7.63 3.50
CA GLN A 40 11.46 6.68 3.44
C GLN A 40 10.82 6.67 2.04
N THR A 41 10.68 7.84 1.40
CA THR A 41 9.92 8.01 0.15
C THR A 41 10.86 8.32 -1.01
N LYS A 42 11.25 7.30 -1.78
CA LYS A 42 12.12 7.47 -2.97
C LYS A 42 11.37 7.84 -4.26
N GLU A 43 10.04 7.75 -4.26
CA GLU A 43 9.19 8.11 -5.41
C GLU A 43 8.17 9.18 -5.03
N ILE A 44 8.27 10.34 -5.66
CA ILE A 44 7.38 11.49 -5.47
C ILE A 44 6.41 11.51 -6.66
N SER A 45 5.10 11.58 -6.42
CA SER A 45 4.09 11.57 -7.48
C SER A 45 3.36 12.92 -7.54
N ILE A 46 3.45 13.62 -8.66
CA ILE A 46 2.96 15.00 -8.85
C ILE A 46 2.09 15.07 -10.11
N LYS A 47 1.13 16.00 -10.18
CA LYS A 47 0.44 16.34 -11.44
C LYS A 47 1.26 17.36 -12.25
N GLN A 48 1.11 17.40 -13.58
CA GLN A 48 1.61 18.53 -14.37
C GLN A 48 1.00 19.85 -13.86
N ASN A 49 1.84 20.87 -13.70
CA ASN A 49 1.59 22.14 -12.99
C ASN A 49 1.29 22.04 -11.48
N GLY A 50 1.11 20.83 -10.94
CA GLY A 50 1.00 20.58 -9.50
C GLY A 50 2.35 20.66 -8.79
N GLN A 51 2.28 20.59 -7.45
CA GLN A 51 3.44 20.67 -6.56
C GLN A 51 3.40 19.54 -5.52
N ALA A 52 4.58 19.16 -5.03
CA ALA A 52 4.77 18.32 -3.86
C ALA A 52 6.01 18.80 -3.09
N GLU A 53 6.09 18.46 -1.81
CA GLU A 53 7.27 18.77 -0.99
C GLU A 53 8.33 17.67 -1.10
N LEU A 54 9.58 18.04 -0.85
CA LEU A 54 10.72 17.15 -0.73
C LEU A 54 10.56 16.24 0.50
N PRO A 55 10.67 14.90 0.38
CA PRO A 55 10.57 13.99 1.52
C PRO A 55 11.80 14.09 2.43
N THR A 56 11.63 13.82 3.73
CA THR A 56 12.70 13.85 4.73
C THR A 56 13.93 13.05 4.27
N VAL A 57 15.10 13.69 4.27
CA VAL A 57 16.38 13.04 4.00
C VAL A 57 17.21 12.99 5.29
N ILE A 58 17.66 11.78 5.64
CA ILE A 58 18.46 11.49 6.83
C ILE A 58 19.92 11.22 6.42
N ALA A 59 20.81 12.08 6.92
CA ALA A 59 22.26 11.91 6.86
C ALA A 59 22.73 10.89 7.91
N SER A 60 23.77 10.11 7.61
CA SER A 60 24.31 9.06 8.50
C SER A 60 25.85 9.07 8.49
N TYR A 61 26.48 9.18 9.66
CA TYR A 61 27.92 9.40 9.81
C TYR A 61 28.69 8.16 10.30
N SER A 62 30.00 8.14 10.02
CA SER A 62 30.99 7.12 10.40
C SER A 62 31.09 6.85 11.91
N ASN A 63 30.74 7.85 12.72
CA ASN A 63 30.68 7.74 14.18
C ASN A 63 29.35 7.15 14.70
N GLY A 64 28.34 6.98 13.83
CA GLY A 64 27.00 6.47 14.16
C GLY A 64 25.93 7.54 14.40
N LEU A 65 26.24 8.84 14.31
CA LEU A 65 25.23 9.90 14.33
C LEU A 65 24.36 9.88 13.07
N ARG A 66 23.09 10.29 13.22
CA ARG A 66 22.14 10.50 12.13
C ARG A 66 21.31 11.75 12.42
N PHE A 67 20.94 12.50 11.38
CA PHE A 67 20.05 13.67 11.51
C PHE A 67 19.31 13.99 10.19
N THR A 68 18.18 14.69 10.31
CA THR A 68 17.42 15.23 9.18
C THR A 68 18.14 16.43 8.55
N VAL A 69 18.26 16.43 7.22
CA VAL A 69 19.00 17.44 6.46
C VAL A 69 18.06 18.59 6.07
N GLU A 70 17.85 19.53 7.00
CA GLU A 70 16.90 20.65 6.84
C GLU A 70 17.43 21.79 5.95
N SER A 71 18.75 21.94 5.83
CA SER A 71 19.39 23.04 5.09
C SER A 71 20.77 22.63 4.56
N ASN A 72 21.42 23.52 3.79
CA ASN A 72 22.75 23.32 3.18
C ASN A 72 22.88 22.12 2.22
N TYR A 73 21.78 21.43 1.92
CA TYR A 73 21.68 20.50 0.80
C TYR A 73 21.56 21.25 -0.53
N LYS A 74 21.89 20.55 -1.61
CA LYS A 74 21.81 21.03 -2.98
C LYS A 74 20.97 20.05 -3.79
N LEU A 75 19.83 20.52 -4.28
CA LEU A 75 19.01 19.79 -5.24
C LEU A 75 19.50 20.07 -6.66
N THR A 76 19.71 19.01 -7.44
CA THR A 76 19.99 19.11 -8.88
C THR A 76 19.13 18.14 -9.67
N THR A 77 18.85 18.51 -10.92
CA THR A 77 18.22 17.63 -11.91
C THR A 77 18.73 18.00 -13.29
N SER A 78 18.85 17.00 -14.17
CA SER A 78 19.07 17.19 -15.60
C SER A 78 17.76 17.27 -16.39
N SER A 79 16.61 17.16 -15.70
CA SER A 79 15.29 17.04 -16.30
C SER A 79 14.59 18.39 -16.43
N ASP A 80 14.07 18.69 -17.62
CA ASP A 80 13.19 19.85 -17.87
C ASP A 80 11.71 19.56 -17.54
N LEU A 81 11.43 18.38 -16.97
CA LEU A 81 10.08 17.95 -16.56
C LEU A 81 9.67 18.52 -15.20
N ILE A 82 10.61 19.00 -14.38
CA ILE A 82 10.36 19.58 -13.04
C ILE A 82 11.04 20.94 -12.86
N GLN A 83 10.51 21.74 -11.94
CA GLN A 83 11.13 22.95 -11.40
C GLN A 83 11.20 22.83 -9.88
N ILE A 84 12.30 23.31 -9.29
CA ILE A 84 12.57 23.22 -7.85
C ILE A 84 12.59 24.64 -7.29
N ASN A 85 11.96 24.87 -6.14
CA ASN A 85 12.02 26.13 -5.40
C ASN A 85 12.00 25.86 -3.89
N GLY A 86 13.15 25.96 -3.23
CA GLY A 86 13.31 25.47 -1.85
C GLY A 86 13.06 23.96 -1.76
N ASN A 87 12.23 23.55 -0.80
CA ASN A 87 11.73 22.17 -0.67
C ASN A 87 10.59 21.84 -1.66
N ILE A 88 10.05 22.80 -2.41
CA ILE A 88 8.90 22.57 -3.29
C ILE A 88 9.35 22.11 -4.67
N ILE A 89 8.84 20.95 -5.09
CA ILE A 89 9.02 20.39 -6.42
C ILE A 89 7.74 20.62 -7.21
N LYS A 90 7.82 21.30 -8.35
CA LYS A 90 6.72 21.55 -9.28
C LYS A 90 6.87 20.71 -10.54
N GLY A 91 5.80 20.00 -10.93
CA GLY A 91 5.73 19.33 -12.23
C GLY A 91 5.53 20.32 -13.38
N ILE A 92 6.35 20.28 -14.41
CA ILE A 92 6.29 21.18 -15.58
C ILE A 92 5.82 20.43 -16.83
N LYS A 93 6.34 19.23 -17.07
CA LYS A 93 5.96 18.36 -18.19
C LYS A 93 5.70 16.92 -17.70
N PRO A 94 4.86 16.12 -18.39
CA PRO A 94 4.63 14.73 -18.02
C PRO A 94 5.89 13.87 -18.14
N GLY A 95 6.00 12.82 -17.32
CA GLY A 95 7.04 11.79 -17.42
C GLY A 95 7.78 11.53 -16.11
N ARG A 96 8.96 10.92 -16.21
CA ARG A 96 9.82 10.56 -15.06
C ARG A 96 11.06 11.44 -15.03
N ALA A 97 11.19 12.26 -13.99
CA ALA A 97 12.40 13.01 -13.68
C ALA A 97 13.23 12.30 -12.60
N GLU A 98 14.55 12.47 -12.65
CA GLU A 98 15.44 12.15 -11.54
C GLU A 98 15.80 13.42 -10.79
N LEU A 99 15.66 13.40 -9.47
CA LEU A 99 16.05 14.49 -8.57
C LEU A 99 17.20 13.99 -7.70
N LEU A 100 18.33 14.67 -7.77
CA LEU A 100 19.56 14.32 -7.07
C LEU A 100 19.74 15.28 -5.89
N PHE A 101 19.57 14.74 -4.68
CA PHE A 101 19.83 15.42 -3.43
C PHE A 101 21.30 15.22 -3.05
N GLU A 102 22.07 16.30 -2.97
CA GLU A 102 23.49 16.31 -2.63
C GLU A 102 23.70 17.01 -1.29
N TYR A 103 24.44 16.39 -0.36
CA TYR A 103 24.79 16.96 0.94
C TYR A 103 26.14 16.40 1.41
N GLU A 104 27.04 17.28 1.84
CA GLU A 104 28.44 16.98 2.22
C GLU A 104 29.17 15.99 1.27
N GLY A 105 28.92 16.12 -0.04
CA GLY A 105 29.53 15.29 -1.08
C GLY A 105 28.90 13.91 -1.30
N GLN A 106 27.98 13.47 -0.43
CA GLN A 106 27.14 12.30 -0.69
C GLN A 106 25.92 12.67 -1.54
N GLN A 107 25.37 11.69 -2.26
CA GLN A 107 24.22 11.87 -3.14
C GLN A 107 23.12 10.83 -2.92
N LEU A 108 21.87 11.28 -2.90
CA LEU A 108 20.66 10.46 -2.87
C LEU A 108 19.81 10.76 -4.11
N LYS A 109 19.57 9.73 -4.94
CA LYS A 109 18.67 9.81 -6.09
C LYS A 109 17.23 9.54 -5.66
N LEU A 110 16.35 10.48 -5.97
CA LEU A 110 14.89 10.39 -5.87
C LEU A 110 14.30 10.32 -7.29
N THR A 111 13.19 9.61 -7.44
CA THR A 111 12.36 9.63 -8.65
C THR A 111 11.20 10.59 -8.45
N VAL A 112 10.95 11.47 -9.42
CA VAL A 112 9.72 12.28 -9.48
C VAL A 112 8.92 11.83 -10.70
N ASN A 113 7.73 11.29 -10.44
CA ASN A 113 6.77 10.87 -11.46
C ASN A 113 5.75 12.00 -11.65
N ILE A 114 5.82 12.68 -12.79
CA ILE A 114 4.93 13.79 -13.14
C ILE A 114 3.82 13.23 -14.02
N SER A 115 2.73 12.84 -13.36
CA SER A 115 1.49 12.44 -14.01
C SER A 115 0.97 13.59 -14.87
N GLY A 116 0.89 13.35 -16.18
CA GLY A 116 0.44 14.36 -17.13
C GLY A 116 -1.07 14.57 -17.11
N ARG A 117 -1.54 15.42 -18.03
CA ARG A 117 -2.73 15.04 -18.78
C ARG A 117 -2.43 13.68 -19.42
N SER A 118 -3.25 12.66 -19.12
CA SER A 118 -3.20 11.42 -19.87
C SER A 118 -3.59 11.71 -21.32
N ASN A 119 -2.83 11.23 -22.30
CA ASN A 119 -3.04 11.50 -23.74
C ASN A 119 -4.30 10.81 -24.32
N PHE A 120 -5.35 10.62 -23.52
CA PHE A 120 -6.62 10.02 -23.89
C PHE A 120 -7.69 11.10 -23.99
N SER A 121 -8.36 11.17 -25.15
CA SER A 121 -9.33 12.23 -25.47
C SER A 121 -10.57 12.27 -24.58
N ASP A 122 -10.80 11.23 -23.79
CA ASP A 122 -11.95 11.02 -22.93
C ASP A 122 -11.64 11.04 -21.41
N VAL A 123 -10.41 11.40 -21.03
CA VAL A 123 -9.97 11.42 -19.60
C VAL A 123 -9.65 12.82 -19.08
N ASP A 124 -9.37 13.79 -19.96
CA ASP A 124 -8.81 15.10 -19.62
C ASP A 124 -9.65 15.93 -18.61
N SER A 125 -10.98 15.78 -18.65
CA SER A 125 -11.95 16.38 -17.72
C SER A 125 -12.59 15.37 -16.77
N HIS A 126 -12.11 14.12 -16.74
CA HIS A 126 -12.71 13.03 -15.98
C HIS A 126 -12.29 13.06 -14.50
N TRP A 127 -13.21 12.72 -13.61
CA TRP A 127 -12.99 12.74 -12.15
C TRP A 127 -11.85 11.80 -11.72
N ALA A 128 -11.67 10.67 -12.40
CA ALA A 128 -10.61 9.71 -12.13
C ALA A 128 -9.29 10.01 -12.85
N SER A 129 -9.18 11.13 -13.59
CA SER A 129 -8.02 11.49 -14.43
C SER A 129 -6.65 11.25 -13.79
N SER A 130 -6.44 11.71 -12.55
CA SER A 130 -5.17 11.51 -11.86
C SER A 130 -4.93 10.09 -11.32
N ALA A 131 -5.99 9.32 -11.07
CA ALA A 131 -5.84 7.90 -10.72
C ALA A 131 -5.51 7.08 -11.99
N ILE A 132 -6.12 7.43 -13.12
CA ILE A 132 -5.81 6.86 -14.43
C ILE A 132 -4.35 7.15 -14.79
N ALA A 133 -3.90 8.40 -14.71
CA ALA A 133 -2.50 8.76 -14.97
C ALA A 133 -1.52 8.01 -14.04
N TRP A 134 -1.79 7.96 -12.73
CA TRP A 134 -1.02 7.16 -11.75
C TRP A 134 -0.88 5.67 -12.15
N ALA A 135 -1.91 5.09 -12.78
CA ALA A 135 -1.91 3.70 -13.24
C ALA A 135 -1.23 3.50 -14.61
N ILE A 136 -1.19 4.52 -15.46
CA ILE A 136 -0.35 4.52 -16.68
C ILE A 136 1.13 4.61 -16.31
N ASP A 137 1.48 5.56 -15.42
CA ASP A 137 2.86 5.81 -14.97
C ASP A 137 3.49 4.59 -14.27
N ARG A 138 2.66 3.65 -13.79
CA ARG A 138 3.07 2.40 -13.12
C ARG A 138 2.83 1.14 -13.97
N GLU A 139 2.51 1.30 -15.25
CA GLU A 139 2.20 0.21 -16.22
C GLU A 139 1.03 -0.73 -15.82
N ILE A 140 0.29 -0.39 -14.75
CA ILE A 140 -0.87 -1.11 -14.23
C ILE A 140 -1.97 -1.18 -15.29
N ALA A 141 -2.17 -0.09 -16.04
CA ALA A 141 -3.19 0.04 -17.06
C ALA A 141 -2.65 0.59 -18.38
N SER A 142 -3.48 0.46 -19.42
CA SER A 142 -3.27 1.07 -20.73
C SER A 142 -4.61 1.50 -21.34
N GLY A 143 -4.54 2.46 -22.27
CA GLY A 143 -5.66 2.84 -23.12
C GLY A 143 -5.73 2.00 -24.41
N TYR A 144 -6.68 2.35 -25.27
CA TYR A 144 -6.97 1.67 -26.53
C TYR A 144 -6.25 2.33 -27.72
N LYS A 145 -6.11 1.59 -28.82
CA LYS A 145 -5.42 2.04 -30.05
C LYS A 145 -6.06 3.25 -30.75
N ASP A 146 -7.28 3.60 -30.36
CA ASP A 146 -8.05 4.74 -30.86
C ASP A 146 -7.76 6.05 -30.09
N GLY A 147 -6.84 6.03 -29.11
CA GLY A 147 -6.50 7.21 -28.31
C GLY A 147 -7.47 7.52 -27.18
N THR A 148 -8.22 6.52 -26.71
CA THR A 148 -9.15 6.64 -25.57
C THR A 148 -8.77 5.72 -24.41
N PHE A 149 -9.24 6.00 -23.20
CA PHE A 149 -9.15 5.08 -22.05
C PHE A 149 -10.46 4.35 -21.76
N LYS A 150 -11.60 4.90 -22.21
CA LYS A 150 -12.97 4.44 -21.96
C LYS A 150 -13.27 4.33 -20.46
N PRO A 151 -13.06 5.41 -19.67
CA PRO A 151 -13.10 5.37 -18.21
C PRO A 151 -14.47 4.95 -17.66
N ASN A 152 -15.55 5.32 -18.34
CA ASN A 152 -16.93 5.00 -17.95
C ASN A 152 -17.43 3.65 -18.50
N ASN A 153 -16.63 2.93 -19.30
CA ASN A 153 -17.03 1.59 -19.74
C ASN A 153 -16.88 0.59 -18.58
N PRO A 154 -17.78 -0.40 -18.46
CA PRO A 154 -17.59 -1.53 -17.57
C PRO A 154 -16.28 -2.26 -17.88
N ILE A 155 -15.51 -2.62 -16.85
CA ILE A 155 -14.27 -3.38 -16.98
C ILE A 155 -14.56 -4.88 -17.03
N THR A 156 -13.83 -5.63 -17.85
CA THR A 156 -13.95 -7.10 -17.89
C THR A 156 -13.24 -7.77 -16.70
N GLU A 157 -13.66 -8.99 -16.35
CA GLU A 157 -13.00 -9.81 -15.32
C GLU A 157 -11.49 -9.98 -15.60
N ALA A 158 -11.11 -10.26 -16.86
CA ALA A 158 -9.73 -10.36 -17.28
C ALA A 158 -8.94 -9.05 -17.14
N GLU A 159 -9.51 -7.91 -17.50
CA GLU A 159 -8.85 -6.60 -17.35
C GLU A 159 -8.68 -6.23 -15.87
N PHE A 160 -9.65 -6.55 -15.01
CA PHE A 160 -9.54 -6.34 -13.57
C PHE A 160 -8.40 -7.18 -12.98
N PHE A 161 -8.35 -8.49 -13.26
CA PHE A 161 -7.24 -9.34 -12.80
C PHE A 161 -5.88 -8.91 -13.37
N ALA A 162 -5.82 -8.43 -14.62
CA ALA A 162 -4.59 -7.92 -15.22
C ALA A 162 -4.05 -6.70 -14.46
N MET A 163 -4.90 -5.70 -14.17
CA MET A 163 -4.52 -4.52 -13.38
C MET A 163 -4.10 -4.91 -11.96
N LEU A 164 -4.84 -5.83 -11.33
CA LEU A 164 -4.59 -6.33 -9.97
C LEU A 164 -3.22 -7.03 -9.85
N PHE A 165 -2.89 -7.97 -10.74
CA PHE A 165 -1.60 -8.67 -10.70
C PHE A 165 -0.42 -7.83 -11.23
N LYS A 166 -0.69 -6.79 -12.03
CA LYS A 166 0.31 -5.77 -12.37
C LYS A 166 0.65 -4.88 -11.17
N LEU A 167 -0.35 -4.45 -10.39
CA LEU A 167 -0.12 -3.71 -9.14
C LEU A 167 0.77 -4.49 -8.19
N TYR A 168 0.46 -5.77 -7.95
CA TYR A 168 1.26 -6.64 -7.07
C TYR A 168 2.45 -7.33 -7.76
N SER A 169 2.87 -6.87 -8.95
CA SER A 169 3.89 -7.54 -9.77
C SER A 169 5.28 -7.66 -9.13
N ASN A 170 5.60 -6.77 -8.17
CA ASN A 170 6.84 -6.78 -7.40
C ASN A 170 6.72 -7.50 -6.04
N SER A 171 5.53 -7.99 -5.68
CA SER A 171 5.36 -8.78 -4.45
C SER A 171 6.14 -10.10 -4.53
N SER A 172 6.64 -10.58 -3.38
CA SER A 172 7.30 -11.89 -3.28
C SER A 172 6.39 -13.04 -3.76
N MET A 173 5.07 -12.91 -3.55
CA MET A 173 4.04 -13.85 -3.99
C MET A 173 3.92 -13.92 -5.52
N VAL A 174 3.73 -12.79 -6.22
CA VAL A 174 3.67 -12.81 -7.70
C VAL A 174 5.02 -13.18 -8.31
N GLN A 175 6.13 -12.78 -7.69
CA GLN A 175 7.48 -13.16 -8.13
C GLN A 175 7.80 -14.65 -7.92
N SER A 176 7.18 -15.34 -6.94
CA SER A 176 7.30 -16.80 -6.81
C SER A 176 6.40 -17.51 -7.83
N MET A 177 5.14 -17.09 -7.99
CA MET A 177 4.21 -17.65 -8.99
C MET A 177 4.69 -17.49 -10.44
N LYS A 178 5.42 -16.41 -10.75
CA LYS A 178 6.09 -16.24 -12.06
C LYS A 178 7.24 -17.23 -12.29
N LYS A 179 7.89 -17.71 -11.22
CA LYS A 179 9.02 -18.66 -11.29
C LYS A 179 8.56 -20.13 -11.25
N SER A 180 7.44 -20.43 -10.59
CA SER A 180 6.84 -21.78 -10.54
C SER A 180 5.93 -22.11 -11.72
N ALA A 181 5.96 -21.29 -12.78
CA ALA A 181 5.04 -21.34 -13.92
C ALA A 181 5.27 -22.54 -14.86
N GLY A 182 4.85 -23.74 -14.43
CA GLY A 182 4.59 -24.86 -15.34
C GLY A 182 3.48 -24.51 -16.33
N THR A 183 3.60 -24.97 -17.58
CA THR A 183 2.85 -24.44 -18.73
C THR A 183 1.53 -25.16 -19.04
N ALA A 184 1.23 -26.31 -18.44
CA ALA A 184 0.31 -27.29 -19.03
C ALA A 184 -1.21 -27.06 -18.83
N TYR A 185 -1.68 -26.42 -17.75
CA TYR A 185 -3.11 -26.40 -17.41
C TYR A 185 -3.84 -25.09 -17.75
N TYR A 186 -3.12 -23.97 -17.79
CA TYR A 186 -3.72 -22.63 -17.91
C TYR A 186 -3.49 -21.97 -19.27
N ASP A 187 -2.54 -22.47 -20.07
CA ASP A 187 -2.18 -21.85 -21.35
C ASP A 187 -3.14 -22.31 -22.46
N ARG A 188 -3.99 -21.38 -22.90
CA ARG A 188 -4.94 -21.54 -24.01
C ARG A 188 -4.68 -20.51 -25.10
N GLY A 189 -3.48 -19.89 -25.11
CA GLY A 189 -3.11 -18.81 -26.03
C GLY A 189 -3.88 -17.50 -25.81
N ALA A 190 -4.57 -17.33 -24.68
CA ALA A 190 -5.30 -16.11 -24.35
C ALA A 190 -4.41 -15.14 -23.57
N TRP A 191 -4.48 -13.85 -23.91
CA TRP A 191 -3.66 -12.79 -23.30
C TRP A 191 -3.76 -12.69 -21.77
N SER A 192 -4.81 -13.27 -21.17
CA SER A 192 -5.08 -13.26 -19.74
C SER A 192 -4.64 -14.53 -18.99
N ASP A 193 -4.12 -15.56 -19.68
CA ASP A 193 -3.83 -16.87 -19.07
C ASP A 193 -2.84 -16.81 -17.89
N GLU A 194 -1.87 -15.88 -17.90
CA GLU A 194 -0.99 -15.69 -16.73
C GLU A 194 -1.76 -15.25 -15.47
N TYR A 195 -2.75 -14.38 -15.63
CA TYR A 195 -3.57 -13.85 -14.53
C TYR A 195 -4.53 -14.91 -13.98
N TYR A 196 -5.09 -15.77 -14.84
CA TYR A 196 -5.94 -16.88 -14.40
C TYR A 196 -5.15 -17.99 -13.70
N ARG A 197 -3.88 -18.23 -14.09
CA ARG A 197 -2.96 -19.08 -13.32
C ARG A 197 -2.68 -18.50 -11.93
N PHE A 198 -2.44 -17.19 -11.81
CA PHE A 198 -2.24 -16.54 -10.51
C PHE A 198 -3.52 -16.58 -9.65
N ALA A 199 -4.68 -16.27 -10.22
CA ALA A 199 -5.97 -16.33 -9.52
C ALA A 199 -6.34 -17.74 -9.05
N GLY A 200 -6.08 -18.78 -9.87
CA GLY A 200 -6.25 -20.18 -9.46
C GLY A 200 -5.28 -20.59 -8.35
N THR A 201 -4.01 -20.17 -8.43
CA THR A 201 -2.99 -20.42 -7.38
C THR A 201 -3.35 -19.75 -6.04
N LEU A 202 -4.03 -18.61 -6.08
CA LEU A 202 -4.54 -17.89 -4.91
C LEU A 202 -5.99 -18.26 -4.54
N ASN A 203 -6.56 -19.30 -5.17
CA ASN A 203 -7.89 -19.85 -4.88
C ASN A 203 -9.04 -18.82 -5.03
N LEU A 204 -9.04 -17.99 -6.07
CA LEU A 204 -10.00 -16.89 -6.26
C LEU A 204 -11.26 -17.26 -7.07
N ASP A 205 -11.78 -18.49 -6.89
CA ASP A 205 -13.04 -19.00 -7.50
C ASP A 205 -13.13 -18.94 -9.05
N VAL A 206 -12.00 -18.84 -9.75
CA VAL A 206 -11.92 -18.62 -11.21
C VAL A 206 -12.14 -19.88 -12.08
N ASP A 207 -12.52 -21.01 -11.49
CA ASP A 207 -12.59 -22.32 -12.15
C ASP A 207 -13.40 -22.35 -13.45
N ASP A 208 -14.54 -21.66 -13.50
CA ASP A 208 -15.36 -21.63 -14.72
C ASP A 208 -14.78 -20.67 -15.77
N SER A 209 -14.14 -19.57 -15.38
CA SER A 209 -13.34 -18.72 -16.26
C SER A 209 -12.04 -19.40 -16.75
N ILE A 210 -11.54 -20.40 -16.03
CA ILE A 210 -10.49 -21.32 -16.49
C ILE A 210 -11.04 -22.31 -17.54
N LYS A 211 -12.35 -22.66 -17.49
CA LYS A 211 -13.03 -23.54 -18.46
C LYS A 211 -13.56 -22.79 -19.70
N ASP A 212 -14.05 -21.55 -19.58
CA ASP A 212 -14.55 -20.74 -20.71
C ASP A 212 -13.94 -19.31 -20.73
N ILE A 213 -13.23 -19.00 -21.82
CA ILE A 213 -12.65 -17.67 -22.09
C ILE A 213 -13.72 -16.59 -22.29
N LYS A 214 -14.97 -16.94 -22.63
CA LYS A 214 -16.06 -15.95 -22.79
C LYS A 214 -16.45 -15.30 -21.47
N LEU A 215 -16.36 -16.03 -20.34
CA LEU A 215 -16.65 -15.51 -19.00
C LEU A 215 -15.65 -14.41 -18.60
N ARG A 216 -14.36 -14.66 -18.87
CA ARG A 216 -13.26 -13.70 -18.66
C ARG A 216 -13.48 -12.33 -19.33
N ASN A 217 -14.25 -12.28 -20.42
CA ASN A 217 -14.57 -11.07 -21.18
C ASN A 217 -15.91 -10.43 -20.77
N GLN A 218 -16.60 -10.96 -19.75
CA GLN A 218 -17.82 -10.33 -19.23
C GLN A 218 -17.48 -9.19 -18.27
N PRO A 219 -18.33 -8.15 -18.18
CA PRO A 219 -18.20 -7.10 -17.17
C PRO A 219 -18.27 -7.63 -15.74
N ILE A 220 -17.29 -7.30 -14.91
CA ILE A 220 -17.23 -7.72 -13.51
C ILE A 220 -18.22 -6.90 -12.65
N THR A 221 -18.91 -7.53 -11.70
CA THR A 221 -19.71 -6.81 -10.70
C THR A 221 -18.85 -6.28 -9.55
N ARG A 222 -19.36 -5.29 -8.83
CA ARG A 222 -18.72 -4.79 -7.61
C ARG A 222 -18.64 -5.89 -6.54
N LEU A 223 -19.66 -6.74 -6.41
CA LEU A 223 -19.64 -7.91 -5.52
C LEU A 223 -18.53 -8.92 -5.86
N GLN A 224 -18.29 -9.21 -7.15
CA GLN A 224 -17.16 -10.07 -7.55
C GLN A 224 -15.81 -9.48 -7.10
N VAL A 225 -15.65 -8.15 -7.18
CA VAL A 225 -14.46 -7.46 -6.66
C VAL A 225 -14.38 -7.53 -5.13
N ALA A 226 -15.49 -7.39 -4.41
CA ALA A 226 -15.52 -7.60 -2.97
C ALA A 226 -15.04 -9.01 -2.57
N ARG A 227 -15.55 -10.07 -3.23
CA ARG A 227 -15.10 -11.45 -3.01
C ARG A 227 -13.61 -11.65 -3.29
N ILE A 228 -13.10 -11.10 -4.40
CA ILE A 228 -11.67 -11.19 -4.77
C ILE A 228 -10.79 -10.52 -3.69
N VAL A 229 -11.22 -9.38 -3.15
CA VAL A 229 -10.43 -8.57 -2.21
C VAL A 229 -10.59 -9.04 -0.76
N ALA A 230 -11.69 -9.71 -0.41
CA ALA A 230 -11.77 -10.54 0.78
C ALA A 230 -10.84 -11.77 0.66
N GLY A 231 -10.90 -12.46 -0.49
CA GLY A 231 -10.07 -13.63 -0.81
C GLY A 231 -8.58 -13.35 -0.67
N LEU A 232 -8.11 -12.28 -1.30
CA LEU A 232 -6.73 -11.81 -1.22
C LEU A 232 -6.34 -11.24 0.16
N GLY A 233 -7.31 -10.92 1.02
CA GLY A 233 -7.10 -10.61 2.43
C GLY A 233 -6.93 -11.85 3.31
N GLY A 234 -6.87 -13.05 2.70
CA GLY A 234 -6.84 -14.33 3.40
C GLY A 234 -8.18 -14.63 4.08
N ARG A 235 -9.31 -14.31 3.43
CA ARG A 235 -10.68 -14.54 3.95
C ARG A 235 -11.60 -15.13 2.89
N ASN A 236 -12.29 -16.22 3.22
CA ASN A 236 -13.28 -16.86 2.37
C ASN A 236 -14.70 -16.56 2.90
N TYR A 237 -15.08 -15.29 2.85
CA TYR A 237 -16.35 -14.78 3.38
C TYR A 237 -17.54 -15.01 2.43
N SER A 238 -18.75 -14.83 2.96
CA SER A 238 -19.97 -14.72 2.15
C SER A 238 -20.00 -13.41 1.34
N ASP A 239 -21.06 -13.21 0.56
CA ASP A 239 -21.21 -12.05 -0.32
C ASP A 239 -21.27 -10.73 0.45
N ASP A 240 -22.26 -10.60 1.34
CA ASP A 240 -22.39 -9.47 2.24
C ASP A 240 -21.15 -9.29 3.12
N ASP A 241 -20.59 -10.39 3.64
CA ASP A 241 -19.49 -10.35 4.60
C ASP A 241 -18.17 -9.92 3.93
N SER A 242 -17.98 -10.27 2.65
CA SER A 242 -16.91 -9.71 1.81
C SER A 242 -17.07 -8.19 1.65
N ILE A 243 -18.30 -7.71 1.47
CA ILE A 243 -18.60 -6.28 1.37
C ILE A 243 -18.37 -5.57 2.73
N ARG A 244 -18.85 -6.16 3.84
CA ARG A 244 -18.62 -5.64 5.20
C ARG A 244 -17.13 -5.58 5.55
N TYR A 245 -16.35 -6.61 5.20
CA TYR A 245 -14.89 -6.60 5.34
C TYR A 245 -14.21 -5.41 4.64
N LEU A 246 -14.61 -5.11 3.39
CA LEU A 246 -14.12 -3.95 2.64
C LEU A 246 -14.41 -2.61 3.35
N PHE A 247 -15.58 -2.47 3.98
CA PHE A 247 -15.91 -1.30 4.80
C PHE A 247 -15.09 -1.24 6.09
N ASN A 248 -15.06 -2.35 6.84
CA ASN A 248 -14.40 -2.42 8.16
C ASN A 248 -12.91 -2.08 8.08
N MET A 249 -12.23 -2.52 7.01
CA MET A 249 -10.81 -2.21 6.77
C MET A 249 -10.56 -0.82 6.16
N GLY A 250 -11.62 -0.15 5.68
CA GLY A 250 -11.55 1.16 5.02
C GLY A 250 -11.12 1.13 3.55
N TYR A 251 -11.29 -0.01 2.86
CA TYR A 251 -10.95 -0.15 1.43
C TYR A 251 -12.00 0.47 0.50
N THR A 252 -13.21 0.73 1.00
CA THR A 252 -14.28 1.39 0.23
C THR A 252 -15.17 2.29 1.10
N SER A 253 -15.72 3.33 0.48
CA SER A 253 -16.80 4.17 1.02
C SER A 253 -18.19 3.76 0.55
N GLY A 254 -18.30 2.73 -0.29
CA GLY A 254 -19.53 2.36 -0.99
C GLY A 254 -19.77 3.22 -2.24
N LYS A 255 -20.95 3.08 -2.85
CA LYS A 255 -21.40 3.87 -4.01
C LYS A 255 -22.40 4.95 -3.63
N THR A 256 -23.27 4.68 -2.65
CA THR A 256 -24.25 5.64 -2.11
C THR A 256 -24.17 5.76 -0.59
N SER A 257 -23.84 4.68 0.13
CA SER A 257 -23.62 4.67 1.58
C SER A 257 -22.69 3.54 2.00
N ALA A 258 -22.22 3.59 3.25
CA ALA A 258 -21.38 2.55 3.85
C ALA A 258 -22.19 1.35 4.38
N THR A 259 -23.04 0.76 3.54
CA THR A 259 -23.83 -0.45 3.84
C THR A 259 -23.73 -1.46 2.69
N VAL A 260 -24.20 -2.70 2.87
CA VAL A 260 -24.13 -3.75 1.83
C VAL A 260 -24.92 -3.34 0.58
N GLU A 261 -26.10 -2.77 0.78
CA GLU A 261 -26.95 -2.20 -0.27
C GLU A 261 -26.28 -0.95 -0.88
N GLY A 262 -25.73 -0.08 -0.02
CA GLY A 262 -25.00 1.13 -0.40
C GLY A 262 -23.71 0.90 -1.17
N TYR A 263 -23.14 -0.30 -1.09
CA TYR A 263 -22.02 -0.74 -1.91
C TYR A 263 -22.44 -1.01 -3.37
N ALA A 264 -23.72 -1.27 -3.64
CA ALA A 264 -24.28 -1.65 -4.93
C ALA A 264 -23.55 -2.88 -5.53
N GLY A 265 -23.77 -4.07 -4.96
CA GLY A 265 -23.05 -5.29 -5.31
C GLY A 265 -23.25 -5.75 -6.77
N ASP A 266 -24.46 -5.67 -7.30
CA ASP A 266 -24.81 -6.13 -8.66
C ASP A 266 -24.30 -5.20 -9.78
N ASP A 267 -24.07 -3.93 -9.45
CA ASP A 267 -23.60 -2.93 -10.40
C ASP A 267 -22.27 -3.35 -11.03
N LYS A 268 -22.14 -3.11 -12.35
CA LYS A 268 -20.89 -3.35 -13.06
C LYS A 268 -19.88 -2.26 -12.72
N LEU A 269 -18.65 -2.67 -12.42
CA LEU A 269 -17.56 -1.76 -12.09
C LEU A 269 -17.03 -1.10 -13.37
N THR A 270 -16.95 0.23 -13.40
CA THR A 270 -16.31 0.96 -14.51
C THR A 270 -14.79 0.86 -14.45
N ARG A 271 -14.12 1.02 -15.60
CA ARG A 271 -12.65 1.05 -15.68
C ARG A 271 -12.04 2.13 -14.78
N ALA A 272 -12.69 3.28 -14.63
CA ALA A 272 -12.28 4.35 -13.72
C ALA A 272 -12.42 3.97 -12.23
N GLU A 273 -13.57 3.41 -11.83
CA GLU A 273 -13.77 2.93 -10.45
C GLU A 273 -12.75 1.84 -10.10
N ALA A 274 -12.46 0.91 -11.02
CA ALA A 274 -11.47 -0.15 -10.80
C ALA A 274 -10.07 0.41 -10.51
N ILE A 275 -9.62 1.42 -11.28
CA ILE A 275 -8.32 2.06 -11.04
C ILE A 275 -8.29 2.81 -9.72
N VAL A 276 -9.35 3.54 -9.36
CA VAL A 276 -9.43 4.26 -8.08
C VAL A 276 -9.45 3.27 -6.91
N PHE A 277 -10.17 2.15 -7.04
CA PHE A 277 -10.20 1.10 -6.03
C PHE A 277 -8.82 0.44 -5.84
N LEU A 278 -8.13 0.09 -6.93
CA LEU A 278 -6.77 -0.48 -6.87
C LEU A 278 -5.74 0.51 -6.32
N LYS A 279 -5.86 1.80 -6.66
CA LYS A 279 -5.04 2.88 -6.07
C LYS A 279 -5.26 2.99 -4.56
N ASN A 280 -6.52 2.92 -4.10
CA ASN A 280 -6.83 2.95 -2.68
C ASN A 280 -6.20 1.75 -1.95
N LEU A 281 -6.28 0.52 -2.49
CA LEU A 281 -5.60 -0.64 -1.86
C LEU A 281 -4.09 -0.42 -1.71
N TYR A 282 -3.43 0.11 -2.74
CA TYR A 282 -2.00 0.43 -2.71
C TYR A 282 -1.65 1.48 -1.64
N GLU A 283 -2.36 2.61 -1.62
CA GLU A 283 -2.10 3.69 -0.65
C GLU A 283 -2.47 3.31 0.80
N LEU A 284 -3.36 2.33 0.98
CA LEU A 284 -3.74 1.82 2.29
C LEU A 284 -2.80 0.72 2.81
N GLY A 285 -1.81 0.28 2.02
CA GLY A 285 -0.80 -0.72 2.39
C GLY A 285 -1.32 -2.15 2.36
N TYR A 286 -2.15 -2.51 1.36
CA TYR A 286 -2.73 -3.84 1.23
C TYR A 286 -1.72 -4.88 0.72
N ASP A 287 -1.56 -5.98 1.46
CA ASP A 287 -0.78 -7.16 1.07
C ASP A 287 -1.68 -8.31 0.61
N ILE A 288 -1.21 -9.11 -0.37
CA ILE A 288 -1.96 -10.23 -0.95
C ILE A 288 -1.62 -11.59 -0.32
N TRP A 289 -2.66 -12.37 -0.03
CA TRP A 289 -2.61 -13.71 0.56
C TRP A 289 -3.50 -14.69 -0.23
N PRO A 290 -3.27 -16.01 -0.19
CA PRO A 290 -4.18 -16.98 -0.80
C PRO A 290 -5.52 -17.06 -0.05
N LYS A 291 -6.65 -17.20 -0.77
CA LYS A 291 -7.96 -17.41 -0.14
C LYS A 291 -8.04 -18.79 0.52
N PRO A 292 -8.48 -18.92 1.79
CA PRO A 292 -8.72 -20.21 2.42
C PRO A 292 -9.73 -21.08 1.64
N LEU A 293 -9.52 -22.40 1.58
CA LEU A 293 -10.47 -23.32 0.94
C LEU A 293 -11.80 -23.43 1.74
N SER A 294 -11.71 -23.56 3.06
CA SER A 294 -12.88 -23.54 3.94
C SER A 294 -13.47 -22.12 4.05
N PRO A 295 -14.80 -21.96 4.16
CA PRO A 295 -15.42 -20.68 4.49
C PRO A 295 -14.86 -20.12 5.80
N THR A 296 -14.65 -18.80 5.84
CA THR A 296 -14.20 -18.11 7.05
C THR A 296 -15.42 -17.58 7.80
N PRO A 297 -15.61 -17.90 9.10
CA PRO A 297 -16.68 -17.32 9.90
C PRO A 297 -16.51 -15.81 9.99
N PHE A 298 -17.60 -15.05 9.84
CA PHE A 298 -17.63 -13.61 10.06
C PHE A 298 -18.06 -13.33 11.51
N SER A 299 -17.18 -12.75 12.31
CA SER A 299 -17.37 -12.67 13.76
C SER A 299 -18.42 -11.63 14.15
N GLU A 300 -18.99 -11.74 15.36
CA GLU A 300 -19.96 -10.75 15.86
C GLU A 300 -19.32 -9.35 15.97
N ASN A 301 -18.01 -9.29 16.15
CA ASN A 301 -17.28 -8.03 16.12
C ASN A 301 -17.29 -7.39 14.72
N GLU A 302 -17.04 -8.18 13.67
CA GLU A 302 -17.02 -7.68 12.30
C GLU A 302 -18.39 -7.18 11.84
N LYS A 303 -19.48 -7.81 12.29
CA LYS A 303 -20.86 -7.31 12.05
C LYS A 303 -21.10 -5.93 12.66
N ASN A 304 -20.39 -5.60 13.75
CA ASN A 304 -20.48 -4.32 14.45
C ASN A 304 -19.39 -3.31 14.02
N GLY A 305 -18.72 -3.54 12.87
CA GLY A 305 -17.73 -2.59 12.30
C GLY A 305 -16.30 -2.71 12.84
N GLY A 306 -16.02 -3.75 13.63
CA GLY A 306 -14.68 -4.11 14.06
C GLY A 306 -13.82 -4.71 12.93
N PHE A 307 -12.50 -4.78 13.13
CA PHE A 307 -11.64 -5.50 12.19
C PHE A 307 -11.83 -7.02 12.35
N PRO A 308 -11.41 -7.85 11.37
CA PRO A 308 -11.39 -9.29 11.54
C PRO A 308 -10.54 -9.70 12.74
N ASP A 309 -10.97 -10.74 13.45
CA ASP A 309 -10.27 -11.26 14.62
C ASP A 309 -8.78 -11.53 14.32
N ASN A 310 -7.90 -11.12 15.24
CA ASN A 310 -6.44 -11.14 15.15
C ASN A 310 -5.81 -10.13 14.16
N THR A 311 -6.56 -9.14 13.67
CA THR A 311 -6.05 -8.10 12.76
C THR A 311 -5.57 -6.87 13.54
N VAL A 312 -4.42 -6.32 13.15
CA VAL A 312 -3.98 -4.97 13.54
C VAL A 312 -3.59 -4.17 12.31
N ARG A 313 -3.90 -2.87 12.33
CA ARG A 313 -3.44 -1.89 11.35
C ARG A 313 -2.74 -0.74 12.08
N ALA A 314 -1.58 -0.35 11.57
CA ALA A 314 -0.83 0.82 12.02
C ALA A 314 -0.64 1.76 10.82
N ILE A 315 -0.83 3.06 11.05
CA ILE A 315 -0.69 4.12 10.05
C ILE A 315 0.18 5.21 10.69
N TYR A 316 1.35 5.49 10.12
CA TYR A 316 2.15 6.65 10.47
C TYR A 316 1.85 7.77 9.48
N SER A 317 1.46 8.92 9.99
CA SER A 317 0.98 10.07 9.21
C SER A 317 2.06 11.16 9.10
N LEU A 318 1.92 12.04 8.11
CA LEU A 318 2.87 13.13 7.82
C LEU A 318 2.94 14.21 8.93
N ASP A 319 1.97 14.25 9.85
CA ASP A 319 1.99 15.06 11.07
C ASP A 319 2.78 14.39 12.22
N HIS A 320 3.48 13.30 11.93
CA HIS A 320 4.18 12.45 12.87
C HIS A 320 3.27 11.79 13.93
N SER A 321 1.98 11.59 13.61
CA SER A 321 1.06 10.79 14.41
C SER A 321 1.08 9.32 13.98
N LEU A 322 1.21 8.41 14.95
CA LEU A 322 0.98 6.97 14.73
C LEU A 322 -0.42 6.61 15.23
N PHE A 323 -1.29 6.21 14.30
CA PHE A 323 -2.60 5.66 14.60
C PHE A 323 -2.57 4.14 14.50
N ILE A 324 -3.03 3.46 15.55
CA ILE A 324 -3.11 2.00 15.63
C ILE A 324 -4.57 1.63 15.94
N LYS A 325 -5.15 0.69 15.19
CA LYS A 325 -6.42 0.02 15.51
C LYS A 325 -6.24 -1.49 15.32
N GLY A 326 -6.88 -2.30 16.14
CA GLY A 326 -6.90 -3.75 15.96
C GLY A 326 -7.99 -4.46 16.75
N THR A 327 -8.09 -5.76 16.55
CA THR A 327 -9.09 -6.65 17.15
C THR A 327 -8.43 -7.95 17.57
N PHE A 328 -8.51 -8.28 18.86
CA PHE A 328 -8.01 -9.52 19.45
C PHE A 328 -9.01 -10.02 20.51
N PRO A 329 -9.93 -10.94 20.17
CA PRO A 329 -10.98 -11.39 21.09
C PRO A 329 -10.45 -11.97 22.41
N GLU A 330 -9.22 -12.52 22.42
CA GLU A 330 -8.58 -13.04 23.61
C GLU A 330 -8.22 -11.96 24.66
N VAL A 331 -8.23 -10.67 24.27
CA VAL A 331 -8.10 -9.52 25.19
C VAL A 331 -9.38 -8.71 25.36
N ALA A 332 -10.54 -9.21 24.92
CA ALA A 332 -11.84 -8.58 25.18
C ALA A 332 -12.04 -8.20 26.66
N GLY A 333 -12.47 -6.97 26.92
CA GLY A 333 -12.66 -6.37 28.24
C GLY A 333 -11.39 -6.17 29.08
N LYS A 334 -10.18 -6.41 28.53
CA LYS A 334 -8.91 -6.42 29.29
C LYS A 334 -8.04 -5.22 28.92
N THR A 335 -7.37 -4.68 29.93
CA THR A 335 -6.23 -3.78 29.72
C THR A 335 -4.98 -4.59 29.42
N PHE A 336 -4.36 -4.33 28.28
CA PHE A 336 -3.09 -4.95 27.87
C PHE A 336 -2.10 -3.88 27.41
N SER A 337 -0.87 -4.30 27.16
CA SER A 337 0.19 -3.42 26.68
C SER A 337 0.41 -3.57 25.18
N VAL A 338 0.24 -2.49 24.43
CA VAL A 338 0.82 -2.35 23.08
C VAL A 338 2.30 -2.03 23.23
N HIS A 339 3.14 -2.74 22.47
CA HIS A 339 4.59 -2.62 22.53
C HIS A 339 5.11 -2.07 21.22
N ILE A 340 5.42 -0.77 21.23
CA ILE A 340 6.11 -0.14 20.12
C ILE A 340 7.59 -0.23 20.44
N ASN A 341 8.31 -0.92 19.57
CA ASN A 341 9.76 -1.10 19.51
C ASN A 341 10.29 -0.21 18.36
N GLY A 342 11.56 -0.28 17.96
CA GLY A 342 12.13 0.53 16.85
C GLY A 342 12.14 -0.20 15.50
N PRO A 343 12.50 0.47 14.37
CA PRO A 343 12.38 -0.05 13.00
C PRO A 343 13.27 -1.28 12.71
N SER A 344 14.23 -1.55 13.58
CA SER A 344 15.07 -2.75 13.55
C SER A 344 14.70 -3.71 14.69
N PRO A 345 14.76 -5.06 14.51
CA PRO A 345 14.53 -6.02 15.59
C PRO A 345 15.51 -5.92 16.78
N LEU A 346 16.61 -5.16 16.64
CA LEU A 346 17.53 -4.74 17.71
C LEU A 346 16.96 -3.75 18.73
N SER A 347 15.92 -3.02 18.34
CA SER A 347 15.64 -1.73 18.93
C SER A 347 15.02 -1.87 20.32
N LYS A 348 15.62 -1.21 21.32
CA LYS A 348 15.05 -1.11 22.67
C LYS A 348 13.63 -0.54 22.58
N ARG A 349 12.68 -1.07 23.36
CA ARG A 349 11.28 -0.62 23.34
C ARG A 349 11.19 0.89 23.63
N LEU A 350 10.50 1.63 22.76
CA LEU A 350 10.32 3.08 22.87
C LEU A 350 9.24 3.40 23.89
N MET A 351 8.08 2.80 23.69
CA MET A 351 6.97 2.96 24.59
C MET A 351 6.15 1.68 24.69
N THR A 352 5.89 1.32 25.93
CA THR A 352 4.67 0.60 26.26
C THR A 352 3.54 1.63 26.35
N ARG A 353 2.43 1.39 25.67
CA ARG A 353 1.16 2.08 25.95
C ARG A 353 0.18 1.03 26.45
N SER A 354 -0.37 1.24 27.65
CA SER A 354 -1.52 0.47 28.10
C SER A 354 -2.74 0.91 27.30
N VAL A 355 -3.50 -0.06 26.80
CA VAL A 355 -4.78 0.16 26.14
C VAL A 355 -5.78 -0.86 26.69
N THR A 356 -7.03 -0.44 26.85
CA THR A 356 -8.13 -1.32 27.22
C THR A 356 -8.91 -1.64 25.96
N ALA A 357 -9.14 -2.92 25.69
CA ALA A 357 -10.05 -3.31 24.63
C ALA A 357 -11.51 -3.26 25.11
N ASP A 358 -12.43 -3.07 24.17
CA ASP A 358 -13.87 -3.25 24.41
C ASP A 358 -14.24 -4.73 24.60
N ASP A 359 -15.53 -5.00 24.83
CA ASP A 359 -16.07 -6.35 25.06
C ASP A 359 -15.96 -7.29 23.84
N TYR A 360 -15.52 -6.78 22.67
CA TYR A 360 -15.24 -7.56 21.47
C TYR A 360 -13.74 -7.74 21.18
N GLY A 361 -12.86 -7.11 21.98
CA GLY A 361 -11.41 -7.16 21.78
C GLY A 361 -10.89 -6.07 20.83
N ASN A 362 -11.69 -5.09 20.43
CA ASN A 362 -11.20 -3.95 19.67
C ASN A 362 -10.41 -3.00 20.55
N PHE A 363 -9.34 -2.44 20.01
CA PHE A 363 -8.60 -1.35 20.64
C PHE A 363 -8.18 -0.31 19.60
N SER A 364 -8.00 0.93 20.04
CA SER A 364 -7.36 1.98 19.27
C SER A 364 -6.36 2.74 20.13
N LEU A 365 -5.31 3.26 19.48
CA LEU A 365 -4.23 3.98 20.12
C LEU A 365 -3.66 4.99 19.12
N THR A 366 -3.97 6.26 19.33
CA THR A 366 -3.31 7.40 18.65
C THR A 366 -2.14 7.85 19.52
N ILE A 367 -0.98 8.08 18.90
CA ILE A 367 0.16 8.71 19.55
C ILE A 367 0.65 9.84 18.66
N THR A 368 0.38 11.06 19.11
CA THR A 368 0.87 12.31 18.53
C THR A 368 2.28 12.63 19.04
N GLY A 369 3.02 13.50 18.34
CA GLY A 369 4.35 13.92 18.77
C GLY A 369 5.37 12.78 18.78
N LEU A 370 5.23 11.80 17.89
CA LEU A 370 6.29 10.84 17.59
C LEU A 370 7.28 11.47 16.61
N GLU A 371 8.05 12.43 17.11
CA GLU A 371 9.14 13.13 16.41
C GLU A 371 9.91 12.17 15.48
N GLU A 372 10.20 12.61 14.25
CA GLU A 372 10.92 11.78 13.28
C GLU A 372 12.31 11.34 13.82
N PRO A 373 12.73 10.09 13.57
CA PRO A 373 13.86 9.45 14.25
C PRO A 373 15.26 9.89 13.79
#